data_AF-A0A933RDW8-F1
#
_entry.id   AF-A0A933RDW8-F1
#
_cell.length_a   1.000
_cell.length_b   1.000
_cell.length_c   1.000
_cell.angle_alpha   90.00
_cell.angle_beta   90.00
_cell.angle_gamma   90.00
#
_symmetry.space_group_name_H-M   'P 1'
#
loop_
_entity.id
_entity.type
_entity.pdbx_description
1 polymer ?
#
loop_
_entity_poly.entity_id
_entity_poly.type
_entity_poly.pdbx_seq_one_letter_code
_entity_poly.pdbx_strand_id
1 'polypeptide(L)' 'MTTTATLYRELDHRISDGIEVRLLWREHDGAVRVSVADARSGESFCVEVREGERALDVFHHPFAYASRAQRQAA' A
#
# COMPACT_ATOMS: atom_id res chain seq x y z
N MET A 1 11.35 0.99 -27.57
CA MET A 1 10.31 1.50 -26.66
C MET A 1 10.35 0.67 -25.40
N THR A 2 10.97 1.18 -24.34
CA THR A 2 11.03 0.49 -23.05
C THR A 2 9.76 0.82 -22.29
N THR A 3 8.84 -0.14 -22.23
CA THR A 3 7.73 -0.10 -21.28
C THR A 3 8.35 -0.25 -19.89
N THR A 4 8.55 0.85 -19.17
CA THR A 4 9.00 0.80 -17.78
C THR A 4 7.88 0.15 -16.97
N ALA A 5 7.99 -1.16 -16.76
CA ALA A 5 7.15 -1.84 -15.78
C ALA A 5 7.33 -1.11 -14.45
N THR A 6 6.23 -0.65 -13.86
CA THR A 6 6.25 0.06 -12.59
C THR A 6 6.68 -0.91 -11.49
N LEU A 7 7.98 -0.96 -11.18
CA LEU A 7 8.54 -1.82 -10.15
C LEU A 7 8.35 -1.14 -8.80
N TYR A 8 7.49 -1.73 -7.98
CA TYR A 8 7.42 -1.39 -6.56
C TYR A 8 8.33 -2.35 -5.79
N ARG A 9 9.20 -1.77 -4.97
CA ARG A 9 10.03 -2.48 -4.00
C ARG A 9 9.28 -2.55 -2.68
N GLU A 10 9.16 -3.74 -2.12
CA GLU A 10 8.66 -3.93 -0.75
C GLU A 10 9.72 -3.43 0.24
N LEU A 11 9.31 -2.54 1.14
CA LEU A 11 10.15 -2.01 2.21
C LEU A 11 9.88 -2.69 3.54
N ASP A 12 8.62 -3.01 3.82
CA ASP A 12 8.18 -3.64 5.05
C ASP A 12 6.87 -4.41 4.82
N HIS A 13 6.63 -5.42 5.64
CA HIS A 13 5.48 -6.31 5.52
C HIS A 13 5.04 -6.80 6.89
N ARG A 14 3.73 -6.81 7.11
CA ARG A 14 3.12 -7.38 8.31
C ARG A 14 1.82 -8.10 7.99
N ILE A 15 1.52 -9.11 8.79
CA ILE A 15 0.24 -9.81 8.79
C ILE A 15 -0.32 -9.73 10.21
N SER A 16 -1.57 -9.32 10.34
CA SER A 16 -2.28 -9.27 11.62
C SER A 16 -3.74 -9.60 11.41
N ASP A 17 -4.26 -10.58 12.16
CA ASP A 17 -5.66 -10.98 12.12
C ASP A 17 -6.17 -11.26 10.68
N GLY A 18 -5.37 -11.94 9.85
CA GLY A 18 -5.74 -12.22 8.45
C GLY A 18 -5.77 -10.99 7.52
N ILE A 19 -5.30 -9.83 8.00
CA ILE A 19 -5.06 -8.64 7.19
C ILE A 19 -3.56 -8.57 6.91
N GLU A 20 -3.21 -8.64 5.64
CA GLU A 20 -1.86 -8.45 5.15
C GLU A 20 -1.65 -6.99 4.75
N VAL A 21 -0.59 -6.38 5.24
CA VAL A 21 -0.23 -4.98 4.95
C VAL A 21 1.21 -4.94 4.46
N ARG A 22 1.41 -4.35 3.28
CA ARG A 22 2.73 -4.19 2.65
C ARG A 22 3.04 -2.72 2.42
N LEU A 23 4.23 -2.31 2.79
CA LEU A 23 4.78 -1.00 2.47
C LEU A 23 5.58 -1.10 1.17
N LEU A 24 5.12 -0.40 0.14
CA LEU A 24 5.66 -0.47 -1.21
C LEU A 24 6.23 0.88 -1.60
N TRP A 25 7.44 0.89 -2.14
CA TRP A 25 8.13 2.08 -2.61
C TRP A 25 8.47 1.96 -4.08
N ARG A 26 8.23 3.02 -4.84
CA ARG A 26 8.54 3.12 -6.25
C ARG A 26 9.83 3.90 -6.44
N GLU A 27 10.87 3.22 -6.91
CA GLU A 27 12.23 3.78 -6.98
C GLU A 27 12.33 4.96 -7.97
N HIS A 28 11.49 4.96 -9.01
CA HIS A 28 11.54 5.94 -10.09
C HIS A 28 11.23 7.38 -9.65
N ASP A 29 10.24 7.57 -8.77
CA ASP A 29 9.75 8.89 -8.35
C ASP A 29 9.60 9.03 -6.84
N GLY A 30 9.99 8.01 -6.07
CA GLY A 30 9.95 8.05 -4.62
C GLY A 30 8.57 7.81 -4.03
N ALA A 31 7.53 7.56 -4.84
CA ALA A 31 6.18 7.33 -4.33
C ALA A 31 6.14 6.12 -3.39
N VAL A 32 5.45 6.29 -2.27
CA VAL A 32 5.22 5.22 -1.29
C VAL A 32 3.72 4.95 -1.25
N ARG A 33 3.35 3.67 -1.28
CA ARG A 33 1.97 3.25 -1.03
C ARG A 33 1.94 2.10 -0.04
N VAL A 34 0.84 2.01 0.68
CA VAL A 34 0.53 0.89 1.55
C VAL A 34 -0.53 0.05 0.87
N SER A 35 -0.22 -1.21 0.60
CA SER A 35 -1.19 -2.19 0.12
C SER A 35 -1.76 -2.95 1.30
N VAL A 36 -3.07 -3.15 1.31
CA VAL A 36 -3.79 -3.94 2.30
C VAL A 36 -4.56 -5.03 1.56
N ALA A 37 -4.42 -6.27 2.00
CA ALA A 37 -5.23 -7.39 1.55
C ALA A 37 -5.88 -8.03 2.78
N ASP A 38 -7.20 -8.04 2.81
CA ASP A 38 -7.99 -8.71 3.84
C ASP A 38 -8.36 -10.11 3.34
N ALA A 39 -7.70 -11.13 3.87
CA ALA A 39 -7.94 -12.51 3.46
C ALA A 39 -9.30 -13.06 3.95
N ARG A 40 -9.95 -12.38 4.91
CA ARG A 40 -11.25 -12.80 5.46
C ARG A 40 -12.41 -12.32 4.59
N SER A 41 -12.34 -11.08 4.11
CA SER A 41 -13.33 -10.51 3.19
C SER A 41 -12.99 -10.75 1.71
N GLY A 42 -11.73 -11.06 1.40
CA GLY A 42 -11.24 -11.13 0.03
C GLY A 42 -11.03 -9.77 -0.61
N GLU A 43 -11.18 -8.68 0.15
CA GLU A 43 -11.01 -7.32 -0.35
C GLU A 43 -9.55 -6.88 -0.26
N SER A 44 -9.11 -6.11 -1.23
CA SER A 44 -7.80 -5.46 -1.20
C SER A 44 -7.90 -4.01 -1.63
N PHE A 45 -7.03 -3.18 -1.07
CA PHE A 45 -6.95 -1.77 -1.40
C PHE A 45 -5.54 -1.23 -1.21
N CYS A 46 -5.29 -0.08 -1.79
CA CYS A 46 -4.05 0.64 -1.63
C CYS A 46 -4.28 2.07 -1.19
N VAL A 47 -3.41 2.55 -0.32
CA VAL A 47 -3.36 3.95 0.11
C VAL A 47 -2.06 4.54 -0.37
N GLU A 48 -2.10 5.56 -1.21
CA GLU A 48 -0.91 6.35 -1.52
C GLU A 48 -0.57 7.27 -0.35
N VAL A 49 0.71 7.32 0.00
CA VAL A 49 1.25 8.23 1.00
C VAL A 49 1.48 9.56 0.30
N ARG A 50 0.78 10.61 0.74
CA ARG A 50 0.94 11.96 0.17
C ARG A 50 2.18 12.64 0.73
N GLU A 51 2.63 13.69 0.05
CA GLU A 51 3.72 14.54 0.54
C GLU A 51 3.40 15.10 1.93
N GLY A 52 4.39 15.04 2.82
CA GLY A 52 4.26 15.46 4.23
C GLY A 52 3.68 14.40 5.17
N GLU A 53 3.18 13.27 4.67
CA GLU A 53 2.73 12.16 5.51
C GLU A 53 3.86 11.20 5.84
N ARG A 54 3.78 10.60 7.02
CA ARG A 54 4.73 9.56 7.43
C ARG A 54 4.22 8.22 6.92
N ALA A 55 4.97 7.61 6.01
CA ALA A 55 4.66 6.30 5.45
C ALA A 55 4.39 5.23 6.52
N LEU A 56 5.14 5.25 7.62
CA LEU A 56 4.95 4.33 8.74
C LEU A 56 3.62 4.53 9.47
N ASP A 57 3.11 5.76 9.58
CA ASP A 57 1.81 6.02 10.21
C ASP A 57 0.67 5.44 9.34
N VAL A 58 0.77 5.59 8.02
CA VAL A 58 -0.17 4.96 7.07
C VAL A 58 -0.04 3.43 7.11
N PHE A 59 1.18 2.89 7.23
CA PHE A 59 1.45 1.46 7.32
C PHE A 59 0.88 0.84 8.60
N HIS A 60 0.99 1.53 9.74
CA HIS A 60 0.47 1.08 11.02
C HIS A 60 -1.06 1.24 11.15
N HIS A 61 -1.63 2.26 10.51
CA HIS A 61 -3.07 2.57 10.59
C HIS A 61 -3.73 2.74 9.21
N PRO A 62 -3.66 1.75 8.30
CA PRO A 62 -4.12 1.95 6.93
C PRO A 62 -5.64 2.19 6.83
N PHE A 63 -6.42 1.62 7.75
CA PHE A 63 -7.87 1.82 7.80
C PHE A 63 -8.28 3.24 8.23
N ALA A 64 -7.42 3.99 8.94
CA ALA A 64 -7.68 5.40 9.22
C ALA A 64 -7.66 6.25 7.93
N TYR A 65 -7.01 5.75 6.89
CA TYR A 65 -6.91 6.37 5.57
C TYR A 65 -7.79 5.70 4.51
N ALA A 66 -8.71 4.81 4.93
CA ALA A 66 -9.57 4.07 4.00
C ALA A 66 -10.47 4.97 3.13
N SER A 67 -10.77 6.19 3.57
CA SER A 67 -11.56 7.17 2.81
C SER A 67 -10.90 7.62 1.50
N ARG A 68 -9.57 7.52 1.40
CA ARG A 68 -8.80 7.80 0.17
C ARG A 68 -8.20 6.53 -0.45
N ALA A 69 -8.54 5.36 0.06
CA ALA A 69 -8.03 4.10 -0.44
C ALA A 69 -8.60 3.83 -1.83
N GLN A 70 -7.72 3.43 -2.74
CA GLN A 70 -8.12 2.83 -4.00
C GLN A 70 -8.35 1.35 -3.77
N ARG A 71 -9.61 0.92 -3.84
CA ARG A 71 -9.92 -0.52 -3.86
C ARG A 71 -9.35 -1.14 -5.12
N GLN A 72 -8.74 -2.30 -4.98
CA GLN A 72 -8.33 -3.10 -6.13
C GLN A 72 -9.46 -4.07 -6.45
N ALA A 73 -9.81 -4.17 -7.74
CA ALA A 73 -10.67 -5.24 -8.21
C ALA A 73 -9.82 -6.53 -8.26
N ALA A 74 -10.36 -7.60 -7.68
CA ALA A 74 -9.77 -8.95 -7.75
C ALA A 74 -9.75 -9.49 -9.20
#